data_AF-A0A351GQH3-F1
#
_entry.id   AF-A0A351GQH3-F1
#
_cell.length_a   1.000
_cell.length_b   1.000
_cell.length_c   1.000
_cell.angle_alpha   90.00
_cell.angle_beta   90.00
_cell.angle_gamma   90.00
#
_symmetry.space_group_name_H-M   'P 1'
#
loop_
_entity.id
_entity.type
_entity.pdbx_description
1 polymer ?
#
loop_
_entity_poly.entity_id
_entity_poly.type
_entity_poly.pdbx_seq_one_letter_code
_entity_poly.pdbx_strand_id
1 'polypeptide(L)' 'MTTFQDFALPEALQHKLDALGFDKPTPVQERAIPAALEHRDILGSAQTGTGKTAAFSIPLLTKIMNHADVYGIIV' A
#
# COMPACT_ATOMS: atom_id res chain seq x y z
N MET A 1 -1.31 6.14 16.80
CA MET A 1 -0.88 6.73 15.52
C MET A 1 -0.50 5.56 14.65
N THR A 2 -1.12 5.42 13.49
CA THR A 2 -0.82 4.33 12.55
C THR A 2 0.42 4.69 11.74
N THR A 3 1.31 3.73 11.55
CA THR A 3 2.53 3.77 10.75
C THR A 3 2.48 2.69 9.67
N PHE A 4 3.37 2.73 8.68
CA PHE A 4 3.46 1.63 7.70
C PHE A 4 3.87 0.28 8.30
N GLN A 5 4.51 0.29 9.48
CA GLN A 5 4.91 -0.92 10.21
C GLN A 5 3.72 -1.65 10.85
N ASP A 6 2.59 -0.95 11.03
CA ASP A 6 1.35 -1.55 11.55
C ASP A 6 0.59 -2.37 10.48
N PHE A 7 1.00 -2.29 9.22
CA PHE A 7 0.41 -3.06 8.13
C PHE A 7 1.14 -4.40 7.94
N ALA A 8 0.40 -5.43 7.51
CA ALA A 8 0.94 -6.74 7.18
C ALA A 8 1.72 -6.73 5.85
N LEU A 9 2.85 -6.02 5.81
CA LEU A 9 3.72 -5.86 4.64
C LEU A 9 4.98 -6.73 4.79
N PRO A 10 5.58 -7.20 3.68
CA PRO A 10 6.88 -7.88 3.72
C PRO A 10 7.96 -6.99 4.34
N GLU A 11 8.84 -7.55 5.16
CA GLU A 11 9.90 -6.81 5.87
C GLU A 11 10.76 -5.97 4.91
N ALA A 12 11.15 -6.55 3.77
CA ALA A 12 11.90 -5.83 2.75
C ALA A 12 11.16 -4.59 2.21
N LEU A 13 9.82 -4.65 2.11
CA LEU A 13 9.02 -3.50 1.69
C LEU A 13 8.94 -2.45 2.81
N GLN A 14 8.77 -2.87 4.06
CA GLN A 14 8.77 -1.95 5.21
C GLN A 14 10.08 -1.16 5.30
N HIS A 15 11.22 -1.83 5.19
CA HIS A 15 12.53 -1.18 5.22
C HIS A 15 12.73 -0.20 4.06
N LYS A 16 12.18 -0.51 2.87
CA LYS A 16 12.25 0.41 1.72
C LYS A 16 11.34 1.61 1.89
N LEU A 17 10.15 1.44 2.47
CA LEU A 17 9.26 2.55 2.78
C LEU A 17 9.91 3.51 3.79
N ASP A 18 10.49 2.97 4.86
CA ASP A 18 11.21 3.77 5.86
C ASP A 18 12.40 4.54 5.24
N ALA A 19 13.24 3.87 4.44
CA ALA A 19 14.35 4.50 3.74
C ALA A 19 13.92 5.59 2.73
N LEU A 20 12.69 5.52 2.22
CA LEU A 20 12.10 6.54 1.34
C LEU A 20 11.42 7.68 2.13
N GLY A 21 11.42 7.62 3.46
CA GLY A 21 10.78 8.61 4.32
C GLY A 21 9.27 8.45 4.44
N PHE A 22 8.72 7.26 4.14
CA PHE A 22 7.32 6.93 4.37
C PHE A 22 7.13 6.59 5.85
N ASP A 23 6.95 7.61 6.69
CA ASP A 23 6.67 7.45 8.13
C ASP A 23 5.19 7.12 8.37
N LYS A 24 4.30 8.06 8.04
CA LYS A 24 2.85 7.95 8.29
C LYS A 24 2.07 7.84 6.99
N PRO A 25 1.11 6.90 6.90
CA PRO A 25 0.22 6.84 5.77
C PRO A 25 -0.66 8.09 5.72
N THR A 26 -0.96 8.58 4.52
CA THR A 26 -1.99 9.61 4.32
C THR A 26 -3.38 9.04 4.60
N PRO A 27 -4.42 9.86 4.82
CA PRO A 27 -5.76 9.35 5.12
C PRO A 27 -6.36 8.41 4.06
N VAL A 28 -5.97 8.56 2.80
CA VAL A 28 -6.40 7.63 1.73
C VAL A 28 -5.63 6.30 1.79
N GLN A 29 -4.33 6.34 2.13
CA GLN A 29 -3.51 5.15 2.28
C GLN A 29 -3.93 4.33 3.51
N GLU A 30 -4.16 5.00 4.65
CA GLU A 30 -4.58 4.35 5.90
C GLU A 30 -5.89 3.57 5.75
N ARG A 31 -6.80 4.04 4.89
CA ARG A 31 -8.07 3.37 4.61
C ARG A 31 -7.95 2.30 3.52
N ALA A 32 -7.18 2.57 2.47
CA ALA A 32 -7.12 1.70 1.31
C ALA A 32 -6.18 0.52 1.49
N ILE A 33 -5.02 0.70 2.13
CA ILE A 33 -3.99 -0.34 2.25
C ILE A 33 -4.52 -1.57 3.00
N PRO A 34 -5.14 -1.46 4.20
CA PRO A 34 -5.68 -2.63 4.90
C PRO A 34 -6.76 -3.34 4.08
N ALA A 35 -7.69 -2.60 3.48
CA ALA A 35 -8.75 -3.18 2.65
C ALA A 35 -8.20 -3.93 1.43
N ALA A 36 -7.15 -3.41 0.79
CA ALA A 36 -6.53 -4.04 -0.38
C ALA A 36 -5.72 -5.28 0.00
N LEU A 37 -5.03 -5.25 1.16
CA LEU A 37 -4.34 -6.42 1.72
C LEU A 37 -5.33 -7.55 2.07
N GLU A 38 -6.55 -7.20 2.48
CA GLU A 38 -7.68 -8.13 2.67
C GLU A 38 -8.35 -8.57 1.36
N HIS A 39 -7.79 -8.19 0.21
CA HIS A 39 -8.30 -8.53 -1.13
C HIS A 39 -9.72 -8.01 -1.41
N ARG A 40 -10.10 -6.88 -0.80
CA ARG A 40 -11.37 -6.21 -1.09
C ARG A 40 -11.21 -5.25 -2.27
N ASP A 41 -12.26 -5.15 -3.09
CA ASP A 41 -12.38 -4.11 -4.10
C ASP A 41 -12.56 -2.74 -3.44
N ILE A 42 -11.92 -1.72 -4.00
CA ILE A 42 -11.90 -0.36 -3.43
C ILE A 42 -12.31 0.65 -4.47
N LEU A 43 -13.32 1.46 -4.14
CA LEU A 43 -13.62 2.71 -4.82
C LEU A 43 -13.15 3.88 -3.93
N GLY A 44 -12.10 4.57 -4.37
CA GLY A 44 -11.50 5.68 -3.63
C GLY A 44 -11.64 7.00 -4.38
N SER A 45 -12.12 8.04 -3.70
CA SER A 45 -12.09 9.42 -4.21
C SER A 45 -11.20 10.27 -3.31
N ALA A 46 -10.17 10.87 -3.89
CA ALA A 46 -9.29 11.83 -3.21
C ALA A 46 -8.65 12.77 -4.24
N GLN A 47 -8.24 13.96 -3.79
CA GLN A 47 -7.56 14.94 -4.65
C GLN A 47 -6.20 14.42 -5.18
N THR A 48 -5.69 14.97 -6.27
CA THR A 48 -4.32 14.73 -6.73
C THR A 48 -3.31 15.17 -5.67
N GLY A 49 -2.20 14.44 -5.52
CA GLY A 49 -1.18 14.72 -4.51
C GLY A 49 -1.45 14.14 -3.12
N THR A 50 -2.57 13.42 -2.90
CA THR A 50 -2.89 12.81 -1.59
C THR A 50 -2.26 11.43 -1.36
N GLY A 51 -1.43 10.95 -2.29
CA GLY A 51 -0.75 9.66 -2.15
C GLY A 51 -1.56 8.43 -2.61
N LYS A 52 -2.59 8.61 -3.45
CA LYS A 52 -3.38 7.51 -4.05
C LYS A 52 -2.53 6.46 -4.76
N THR A 53 -1.44 6.86 -5.43
CA THR A 53 -0.54 5.94 -6.12
C THR A 53 0.06 4.91 -5.15
N ALA A 54 0.61 5.36 -4.02
CA ALA A 54 1.12 4.43 -3.02
C ALA A 54 0.00 3.61 -2.36
N ALA A 55 -1.22 4.17 -2.25
CA ALA A 55 -2.36 3.50 -1.66
C ALA A 55 -2.75 2.20 -2.39
N PHE A 56 -2.59 2.12 -3.71
CA PHE A 56 -2.79 0.87 -4.47
C PHE A 56 -1.48 0.13 -4.77
N SER A 57 -0.36 0.82 -4.95
CA SER A 57 0.91 0.17 -5.33
C SER A 57 1.51 -0.65 -4.18
N ILE A 58 1.40 -0.19 -2.93
CA ILE A 58 1.92 -0.93 -1.76
C ILE A 58 1.27 -2.31 -1.59
N PRO A 59 -0.08 -2.43 -1.57
CA PRO A 59 -0.72 -3.74 -1.48
C PRO A 59 -0.50 -4.59 -2.74
N LEU A 60 -0.40 -3.96 -3.93
CA LEU A 60 -0.07 -4.69 -5.16
C LEU A 60 1.33 -5.31 -5.08
N LEU A 61 2.34 -4.53 -4.70
CA LEU A 61 3.72 -5.02 -4.51
C LEU A 61 3.78 -6.12 -3.45
N THR A 62 3.05 -5.95 -2.35
CA THR A 62 2.94 -6.97 -1.29
C THR A 62 2.45 -8.31 -1.86
N LYS A 63 1.42 -8.28 -2.70
CA LYS A 63 0.89 -9.50 -3.32
C LYS A 63 1.90 -10.15 -4.28
N ILE A 64 2.57 -9.36 -5.11
CA ILE A 64 3.60 -9.85 -6.05
C ILE A 64 4.80 -10.44 -5.28
N MET A 65 5.21 -9.83 -4.17
CA MET A 65 6.34 -10.31 -3.36
C MET A 65 6.03 -11.63 -2.65
N ASN A 66 4.77 -11.88 -2.30
CA ASN A 66 4.33 -13.10 -1.63
C ASN A 66 4.01 -14.24 -2.60
N HIS A 67 3.79 -13.96 -3.88
CA HIS A 67 3.33 -14.93 -4.88
C HIS A 67 4.05 -14.72 -6.22
N ALA A 68 4.86 -15.71 -6.63
CA ALA A 68 5.68 -15.64 -7.85
C ALA A 68 4.88 -15.64 -9.17
N ASP A 69 3.60 -16.04 -9.12
CA ASP A 69 2.68 -16.17 -10.24
C ASP A 69 1.62 -15.05 -10.31
N VAL A 70 1.72 -14.04 -9.45
CA VAL A 70 0.81 -12.90 -9.45
C VAL A 70 1.38 -11.73 -10.26
N TYR A 71 0.52 -11.12 -11.08
CA TYR A 71 0.82 -9.92 -11.84
C TYR A 71 -0.14 -8.79 -11.48
N GLY A 72 0.32 -7.56 -11.66
CA GLY A 72 -0.45 -6.33 -11.48
C GLY A 72 -0.58 -5.56 -12.77
N ILE A 73 -1.75 -4.99 -13.01
CA ILE A 73 -1.98 -4.05 -14.11
C ILE A 73 -2.53 -2.76 -13.49
N ILE A 74 -1.92 -1.64 -13.86
CA ILE A 74 -2.38 -0.28 -13.54
C ILE A 74 -2.73 0.36 -14.87
N VAL A 75 -3.98 0.78 -15.03
CA VAL A 75 -4.53 1.43 -16.24
C VAL A 75 -4.86 2.88 -15.99
#